data_AF-A0A2D7VZ98-F1
#
_entry.id   AF-A0A2D7VZ98-F1
#
_cell.length_a   1.000
_cell.length_b   1.000
_cell.length_c   1.000
_cell.angle_alpha   90.00
_cell.angle_beta   90.00
_cell.angle_gamma   90.00
#
_symmetry.space_group_name_H-M   'P 1'
#
loop_
_entity.id
_entity.type
_entity.pdbx_description
1 polymer ?
#
loop_
_entity_poly.entity_id
_entity_poly.type
_entity_poly.pdbx_seq_one_letter_code
_entity_poly.pdbx_strand_id
1 'polypeptide(L)' 'MINTEKFDNAANIAAKIQEADPQEAASLWIDVAENRTLAIKVHESLGEEGRIRLAEKLQEVVNKFE' A
#
# COMPACT_ATOMS: atom_id res chain seq x y z
N MET A 1 14.31 11.83 19.30
CA MET A 1 13.46 12.36 18.21
C MET A 1 13.23 11.22 17.25
N ILE A 2 11.98 10.81 17.02
CA ILE A 2 11.66 9.77 16.05
C ILE A 2 11.67 10.44 14.67
N ASN A 3 12.53 10.00 13.76
CA ASN A 3 12.62 10.52 12.40
C ASN A 3 11.29 10.24 11.66
N THR A 4 10.44 11.25 11.56
CA THR A 4 9.15 11.21 10.85
C THR A 4 9.30 11.24 9.34
N GLU A 5 10.48 11.63 8.83
CA GLU A 5 10.77 11.81 7.40
C GLU A 5 10.63 10.53 6.56
N LYS A 6 10.68 9.33 7.16
CA LYS A 6 10.52 8.06 6.42
C LYS A 6 9.06 7.80 5.99
N PHE A 7 8.10 8.56 6.55
CA PHE A 7 6.65 8.34 6.35
C PHE A 7 5.89 9.60 5.90
N ASP A 8 6.59 10.69 5.56
CA ASP A 8 6.00 12.00 5.28
C ASP A 8 5.32 12.15 3.91
N ASN A 9 5.08 11.07 3.16
CA ASN A 9 4.25 11.20 1.97
C ASN A 9 3.44 9.95 1.64
N ALA A 10 2.29 9.80 2.30
CA ALA A 10 1.31 8.76 1.99
C ALA A 10 0.90 8.75 0.50
N ALA A 11 0.93 9.91 -0.18
CA ALA A 11 0.69 9.98 -1.62
C ALA A 11 1.81 9.32 -2.45
N ASN A 12 3.08 9.48 -2.06
CA ASN A 12 4.18 8.79 -2.72
C ASN A 12 4.11 7.27 -2.51
N ILE A 13 3.72 6.83 -1.30
CA ILE A 13 3.55 5.40 -1.02
C ILE A 13 2.38 4.85 -1.83
N ALA A 14 1.25 5.57 -1.89
CA ALA A 14 0.11 5.20 -2.73
C ALA A 14 0.50 5.06 -4.20
N ALA A 15 1.27 6.02 -4.75
CA ALA A 15 1.77 5.95 -6.12
C ALA A 15 2.65 4.71 -6.34
N LYS A 16 3.60 4.44 -5.42
CA LYS A 16 4.44 3.23 -5.48
C LYS A 16 3.61 1.94 -5.44
N ILE A 17 2.59 1.86 -4.59
CA ILE A 17 1.69 0.70 -4.53
C ILE A 17 0.92 0.54 -5.85
N GLN A 18 0.51 1.62 -6.50
CA GLN A 18 -0.17 1.57 -7.79
C GLN A 18 0.74 1.11 -8.93
N GLU A 19 2.01 1.52 -8.92
CA GLU A 19 3.01 1.18 -9.95
C GLU A 19 3.65 -0.20 -9.74
N ALA A 20 3.75 -0.66 -8.50
CA ALA A 20 4.38 -1.93 -8.13
C ALA A 20 3.65 -3.14 -8.73
N ASP A 21 4.38 -4.23 -8.96
CA ASP A 21 3.75 -5.52 -9.30
C ASP A 21 2.93 -6.07 -8.11
N PRO A 22 2.09 -7.11 -8.31
CA PRO A 22 1.25 -7.62 -7.23
C PRO A 22 2.01 -8.08 -5.98
N GLN A 23 3.19 -8.69 -6.14
CA GLN A 23 3.99 -9.21 -5.04
C GLN A 23 4.61 -8.06 -4.24
N GLU A 24 5.19 -7.07 -4.94
CA GLU A 24 5.78 -5.88 -4.31
C GLU A 24 4.70 -5.00 -3.66
N ALA A 25 3.54 -4.83 -4.30
CA ALA A 25 2.41 -4.11 -3.73
C ALA A 25 1.92 -4.76 -2.42
N ALA A 26 1.88 -6.10 -2.35
CA ALA A 26 1.54 -6.81 -1.13
C ALA A 26 2.56 -6.58 -0.01
N SER A 27 3.86 -6.64 -0.33
CA SER A 27 4.92 -6.36 0.64
C SER A 27 4.84 -4.93 1.18
N LEU A 28 4.69 -3.95 0.28
CA LEU A 28 4.53 -2.54 0.67
C LEU A 28 3.29 -2.33 1.54
N TRP A 29 2.18 -3.01 1.22
CA TRP A 29 0.96 -2.90 2.00
C TRP A 29 1.10 -3.48 3.39
N ILE A 30 1.80 -4.61 3.57
CA ILE A 30 2.09 -5.19 4.88
C ILE A 30 2.86 -4.19 5.74
N ASP A 31 3.96 -3.63 5.21
CA ASP A 31 4.79 -2.64 5.91
C ASP A 31 3.98 -1.39 6.31
N VAL A 32 3.07 -0.94 5.44
CA VAL A 32 2.18 0.19 5.70
C VAL A 32 1.13 -0.14 6.76
N ALA A 33 0.54 -1.33 6.70
CA ALA A 33 -0.53 -1.78 7.59
C ALA A 33 -0.08 -1.92 9.05
N GLU A 34 1.22 -2.14 9.30
CA GLU A 34 1.79 -2.12 10.66
C GLU A 34 1.60 -0.77 11.36
N ASN A 35 1.50 0.33 10.61
CA ASN A 35 1.19 1.65 11.14
C ASN A 35 -0.22 2.08 10.73
N ARG A 36 -1.18 1.90 11.64
CA ARG A 36 -2.60 2.23 11.41
C ARG A 36 -2.82 3.65 10.86
N THR A 37 -2.13 4.65 11.38
CA THR A 37 -2.31 6.04 10.93
C THR A 37 -1.78 6.23 9.50
N LEU A 38 -0.66 5.60 9.17
CA LEU A 38 -0.11 5.64 7.82
C LEU A 38 -1.01 4.89 6.84
N ALA A 39 -1.49 3.70 7.21
CA ALA A 39 -2.40 2.90 6.39
C ALA A 39 -3.68 3.65 6.01
N ILE A 40 -4.27 4.39 6.96
CA ILE A 40 -5.43 5.25 6.70
C ILE A 40 -5.07 6.34 5.66
N LYS A 41 -3.97 7.07 5.87
CA LYS A 41 -3.54 8.14 4.95
C LYS A 41 -3.22 7.61 3.55
N VAL A 42 -2.62 6.42 3.45
CA VAL A 42 -2.32 5.75 2.16
C VAL A 42 -3.63 5.31 1.49
N HIS A 43 -4.58 4.74 2.24
CA HIS A 43 -5.91 4.40 1.72
C HIS A 43 -6.69 5.60 1.19
N GLU A 44 -6.61 6.74 1.87
CA GLU A 44 -7.19 8.00 1.42
C GLU A 44 -6.50 8.49 0.15
N SER A 45 -5.16 8.46 0.12
CA SER A 45 -4.35 8.90 -1.03
C SER A 45 -4.55 8.04 -2.28
N LEU A 46 -4.83 6.75 -2.12
CA LEU A 46 -5.12 5.83 -3.23
C LEU A 46 -6.42 6.17 -3.97
N GLY A 47 -7.37 6.83 -3.31
CA GLY A 47 -8.72 6.99 -3.85
C GLY A 47 -9.46 5.66 -4.04
N GLU A 48 -10.65 5.70 -4.61
CA GLU A 48 -11.47 4.49 -4.82
C GLU A 48 -10.83 3.48 -5.77
N GLU A 49 -10.49 3.93 -6.98
CA GLU A 49 -9.84 3.12 -8.01
C GLU A 49 -8.53 2.48 -7.52
N GLY A 50 -7.70 3.24 -6.81
CA GLY A 50 -6.43 2.72 -6.28
C GLY A 50 -6.62 1.65 -5.22
N ARG A 51 -7.68 1.75 -4.40
CA ARG A 51 -8.02 0.72 -3.41
C ARG A 51 -8.52 -0.56 -4.07
N ILE A 52 -9.34 -0.45 -5.12
CA ILE A 52 -9.81 -1.61 -5.90
C ILE A 52 -8.61 -2.32 -6.52
N ARG A 53 -7.72 -1.59 -7.22
CA ARG A 53 -6.51 -2.18 -7.81
C ARG A 53 -5.59 -2.81 -6.78
N LEU A 54 -5.43 -2.21 -5.61
CA LEU A 54 -4.67 -2.83 -4.52
C LEU A 54 -5.31 -4.16 -4.12
N ALA A 55 -6.63 -4.21 -3.91
CA ALA A 55 -7.33 -5.43 -3.56
C ALA A 55 -7.18 -6.53 -4.62
N GLU A 56 -7.27 -6.19 -5.91
CA GLU A 56 -7.04 -7.11 -7.03
C GLU A 56 -5.63 -7.69 -6.99
N LYS A 57 -4.60 -6.84 -6.83
CA LYS A 57 -3.20 -7.27 -6.69
C LYS A 57 -3.01 -8.22 -5.50
N LEU A 58 -3.61 -7.91 -4.35
CA LEU A 58 -3.53 -8.78 -3.17
C LEU A 58 -4.20 -10.14 -3.44
N GLN A 59 -5.35 -10.15 -4.11
CA GLN A 59 -6.03 -11.40 -4.49
C GLN A 59 -5.20 -12.24 -5.46
N GLU A 60 -4.55 -11.63 -6.45
CA GLU A 60 -3.65 -12.32 -7.37
C GLU A 60 -2.48 -13.00 -6.64
N VAL A 61 -1.94 -12.35 -5.62
CA VAL A 61 -0.89 -12.94 -4.77
C VAL A 61 -1.43 -14.16 -4.03
N VAL A 62 -2.61 -14.07 -3.42
CA VAL A 62 -3.24 -15.18 -2.70
C VAL A 62 -3.47 -16.38 -3.64
N ASN A 63 -4.05 -16.14 -4.82
CA ASN A 63 -4.38 -17.18 -5.79
C ASN A 63 -3.16 -17.92 -6.36
N LYS A 64 -1.96 -17.32 -6.31
CA LYS A 64 -0.72 -17.98 -6.77
C LYS A 64 -0.21 -19.06 -5.80
N PHE A 65 -0.71 -19.08 -4.56
CA PHE A 65 -0.33 -20.05 -3.54
C PHE A 65 -1.41 -21.11 -3.27
N GLU A 66 -2.53 -21.08 -4.00
CA GLU A 66 -3.55 -22.12 -4.05
C GLU A 66 -3.29 -23.11 -5.20
#